data_AF-A0A2E0SMS8-F1
#
_entry.id   AF-A0A2E0SMS8-F1
#
_cell.length_a   1.000
_cell.length_b   1.000
_cell.length_c   1.000
_cell.angle_alpha   90.00
_cell.angle_beta   90.00
_cell.angle_gamma   90.00
#
_symmetry.space_group_name_H-M   'P 1'
#
loop_
_entity.id
_entity.type
_entity.pdbx_description
1 polymer ?
#
loop_
_entity_poly.entity_id
_entity_poly.type
_entity_poly.pdbx_seq_one_letter_code
_entity_poly.pdbx_strand_id
1 'polypeptide(L)'
;MSQISERQYHLIHDSYRRCMLADDFLVMFHRNFMEKSPQIPKFFADHTLQQQHRILAKSVARLVSFVDGKPQAEQDMRDTMRILHDGNLRLTPEHYAFWATALMETICTIDEACNDEVAVAWEQTISYGTGVLKKDHSLRNAAYQI
;
A
#
# COMPACT_ATOMS: atom_id res chain seq x y z
N MET A 1 -5.83 1.73 19.65
CA MET A 1 -7.08 0.97 19.39
C MET A 1 -7.01 0.53 17.94
N SER A 2 -7.34 -0.73 17.64
CA SER A 2 -7.41 -1.22 16.26
C SER A 2 -8.37 -0.34 15.45
N GLN A 3 -8.00 0.01 14.22
CA GLN A 3 -8.84 0.81 13.32
C GLN A 3 -9.88 -0.05 12.60
N ILE A 4 -9.76 -1.36 12.73
CA ILE A 4 -10.62 -2.37 12.11
C ILE A 4 -11.23 -3.29 13.17
N SER A 5 -12.41 -3.81 12.86
CA SER A 5 -13.07 -4.85 13.66
C SER A 5 -12.25 -6.15 13.68
N GLU A 6 -12.48 -7.00 14.68
CA GLU A 6 -11.87 -8.33 14.77
C GLU A 6 -12.13 -9.18 13.53
N ARG A 7 -13.34 -9.10 12.98
CA ARG A 7 -13.71 -9.79 11.74
C ARG A 7 -12.89 -9.31 10.54
N GLN A 8 -12.78 -7.99 10.35
CA GLN A 8 -11.95 -7.41 9.29
C GLN A 8 -10.47 -7.80 9.45
N TYR A 9 -9.96 -7.81 10.69
CA TYR A 9 -8.60 -8.25 10.99
C TYR A 9 -8.36 -9.66 10.44
N HIS A 10 -9.22 -10.63 10.75
CA HIS A 10 -9.05 -12.00 10.26
C HIS A 10 -9.09 -12.09 8.74
N LEU A 11 -10.07 -11.43 8.09
CA LEU A 11 -10.18 -11.42 6.63
C LEU A 11 -8.91 -10.92 5.95
N ILE A 12 -8.35 -9.81 6.44
CA ILE A 12 -7.16 -9.18 5.88
C ILE A 12 -5.93 -10.03 6.14
N HIS A 13 -5.72 -10.50 7.38
CA HIS A 13 -4.50 -11.24 7.73
C HIS A 13 -4.44 -12.61 7.05
N ASP A 14 -5.58 -13.29 6.92
CA ASP A 14 -5.65 -14.56 6.21
C ASP A 14 -5.40 -14.38 4.70
N SER A 15 -6.01 -13.35 4.11
CA SER A 15 -5.79 -12.97 2.70
C SER A 15 -4.35 -12.55 2.44
N TYR A 16 -3.80 -11.70 3.30
CA TYR A 16 -2.41 -11.24 3.24
C TYR A 16 -1.43 -12.41 3.32
N ARG A 17 -1.67 -13.37 4.22
CA ARG A 17 -0.84 -14.57 4.35
C ARG A 17 -0.86 -15.40 3.07
N ARG A 18 -2.04 -15.65 2.47
CA ARG A 18 -2.15 -16.40 1.21
C ARG A 18 -1.42 -15.68 0.07
N CYS A 19 -1.64 -14.37 -0.07
CA CYS A 19 -0.95 -13.55 -1.06
C CYS A 19 0.57 -13.61 -0.91
N MET A 20 1.10 -13.41 0.31
CA MET A 20 2.55 -13.38 0.54
C MET A 20 3.23 -14.76 0.42
N LEU A 21 2.47 -15.85 0.54
CA LEU A 21 2.96 -17.21 0.30
C LEU A 21 2.92 -17.61 -1.18
N ALA A 22 2.17 -16.89 -2.01
CA ALA A 22 2.14 -17.12 -3.45
C ALA A 22 3.36 -16.51 -4.12
N ASP A 23 4.14 -17.34 -4.82
CA ASP A 23 5.40 -16.93 -5.47
C ASP A 23 5.21 -15.76 -6.46
N ASP A 24 4.05 -15.72 -7.13
CA ASP A 24 3.75 -14.76 -8.19
C ASP A 24 3.15 -13.44 -7.69
N PHE A 25 2.80 -13.32 -6.40
CA PHE A 25 2.10 -12.14 -5.89
C PHE A 25 2.88 -10.84 -6.11
N LEU A 26 4.16 -10.81 -5.73
CA LEU A 26 4.97 -9.60 -5.87
C LEU A 26 5.31 -9.30 -7.33
N VAL A 27 5.47 -10.34 -8.16
CA VAL A 27 5.74 -10.18 -9.60
C VAL A 27 4.53 -9.56 -10.29
N MET A 28 3.33 -10.08 -10.00
CA MET A 28 2.10 -9.56 -10.60
C MET A 28 1.73 -8.19 -10.03
N PHE A 29 1.91 -7.97 -8.72
CA PHE A 29 1.67 -6.64 -8.14
C PHE A 29 2.58 -5.59 -8.76
N HIS A 30 3.87 -5.91 -8.90
CA HIS A 30 4.83 -5.04 -9.56
C HIS A 30 4.39 -4.70 -10.98
N ARG A 31 4.09 -5.71 -11.80
CA ARG A 31 3.63 -5.53 -13.17
C ARG A 31 2.39 -4.65 -13.25
N ASN A 32 1.34 -5.01 -12.50
CA ASN A 32 0.08 -4.27 -12.47
C ASN A 32 0.30 -2.80 -12.10
N PHE A 33 1.21 -2.51 -11.16
CA PHE A 33 1.51 -1.15 -10.76
C PHE A 33 2.31 -0.37 -11.82
N MET A 34 3.32 -0.99 -12.44
CA MET A 34 4.10 -0.36 -13.51
C MET A 34 3.25 0.02 -14.73
N GLU A 35 2.20 -0.75 -15.01
CA GLU A 35 1.28 -0.51 -16.12
C GLU A 35 0.26 0.61 -15.86
N LYS A 36 0.07 1.07 -14.60
CA LYS A 36 -0.93 2.12 -14.29
C LYS A 36 -0.60 3.50 -14.85
N SER A 37 0.67 3.81 -15.08
CA SER A 37 1.08 5.09 -15.65
C SER A 37 2.51 5.01 -16.19
N PRO A 38 2.79 5.65 -17.35
CA PRO A 38 4.15 5.71 -17.90
C PRO A 38 5.14 6.47 -17.01
N GLN A 39 4.66 7.18 -15.97
CA GLN A 39 5.51 7.83 -14.98
C GLN A 39 6.00 6.87 -13.89
N ILE A 40 5.22 5.83 -13.55
CA ILE A 40 5.53 4.94 -12.43
C ILE A 40 6.89 4.26 -12.60
N PRO A 41 7.22 3.65 -13.75
CA PRO A 41 8.54 3.03 -13.96
C PRO A 41 9.71 3.99 -13.75
N LYS A 42 9.51 5.29 -14.04
CA LYS A 42 10.57 6.31 -13.91
C LYS A 42 10.98 6.52 -12.45
N PHE A 43 10.05 6.40 -11.50
CA PHE A 43 10.38 6.52 -10.08
C PHE A 43 11.28 5.36 -9.60
N PHE A 44 11.15 4.19 -10.23
CA PHE A 44 11.90 3.00 -9.85
C PHE A 44 13.18 2.77 -10.67
N ALA A 45 13.54 3.68 -11.59
CA ALA A 45 14.64 3.51 -12.54
C ALA A 45 16.00 3.22 -11.86
N ASP A 46 16.25 3.80 -10.69
CA ASP A 46 17.50 3.61 -9.93
C ASP A 46 17.52 2.34 -9.06
N HIS A 47 16.46 1.53 -9.11
CA HIS A 47 16.30 0.33 -8.30
C HIS A 47 16.34 -0.92 -9.17
N THR A 48 17.12 -1.92 -8.75
CA THR A 48 17.03 -3.28 -9.30
C THR A 48 15.64 -3.88 -9.08
N LEU A 49 15.20 -4.82 -9.93
CA LEU A 49 13.90 -5.48 -9.79
C LEU A 49 13.67 -6.05 -8.37
N GLN A 50 14.70 -6.65 -7.77
CA GLN A 50 14.64 -7.16 -6.40
C GLN A 50 14.38 -6.05 -5.37
N GLN A 51 15.02 -4.89 -5.52
CA GLN A 51 14.76 -3.73 -4.66
C GLN A 51 13.34 -3.20 -4.86
N GLN A 52 12.84 -3.15 -6.09
CA GLN A 52 11.47 -2.72 -6.40
C GLN A 52 10.43 -3.64 -5.72
N HIS A 53 10.57 -4.97 -5.86
CA HIS A 53 9.71 -5.93 -5.16
C HIS A 53 9.77 -5.74 -3.64
N ARG A 54 10.98 -5.50 -3.08
CA ARG A 54 11.14 -5.26 -1.64
C ARG A 54 10.46 -3.97 -1.18
N ILE A 55 10.46 -2.92 -2.00
CA ILE A 55 9.74 -1.67 -1.72
C ILE A 55 8.25 -1.93 -1.67
N LEU A 56 7.70 -2.64 -2.66
CA LEU A 56 6.28 -2.98 -2.73
C LEU A 56 5.85 -3.89 -1.57
N ALA A 57 6.59 -4.96 -1.29
CA ALA A 57 6.33 -5.86 -0.17
C ALA A 57 6.30 -5.10 1.17
N LYS A 58 7.28 -4.22 1.39
CA LYS A 58 7.31 -3.34 2.58
C LYS A 58 6.09 -2.43 2.64
N SER A 59 5.68 -1.82 1.52
CA SER A 59 4.51 -0.93 1.51
C SER A 59 3.22 -1.65 1.93
N VAL A 60 3.00 -2.89 1.48
CA VAL A 60 1.82 -3.68 1.88
C VAL A 60 1.91 -4.07 3.36
N ALA A 61 3.06 -4.55 3.82
CA ALA A 61 3.27 -4.91 5.23
C ALA A 61 3.03 -3.73 6.19
N ARG A 62 3.43 -2.51 5.78
CA ARG A 62 3.20 -1.27 6.54
C ARG A 62 1.73 -0.88 6.57
N LEU A 63 1.00 -1.04 5.45
CA LEU A 63 -0.45 -0.82 5.42
C LEU A 63 -1.18 -1.75 6.42
N VAL A 64 -0.87 -3.06 6.39
CA VAL A 64 -1.49 -4.04 7.29
C VAL A 64 -1.14 -3.73 8.76
N SER A 65 0.13 -3.47 9.04
CA SER A 65 0.58 -3.12 10.41
C SER A 65 -0.07 -1.84 10.93
N PHE A 66 -0.42 -0.91 10.03
CA PHE A 66 -1.05 0.34 10.39
C PHE A 66 -2.49 0.16 10.87
N VAL A 67 -3.29 -0.63 10.15
CA VAL A 67 -4.71 -0.83 10.49
C VAL A 67 -4.91 -1.68 11.75
N ASP A 68 -3.93 -2.52 12.09
CA ASP A 68 -3.88 -3.25 13.37
C ASP A 68 -3.82 -2.34 14.61
N GLY A 69 -3.54 -1.04 14.43
CA GLY A 69 -3.59 -0.05 15.51
C GLY A 69 -2.55 -0.27 16.61
N LYS A 70 -1.40 -0.86 16.26
CA LYS A 70 -0.24 -0.98 17.17
C LYS A 70 0.17 0.42 17.64
N PRO A 71 0.59 0.63 18.89
CA PRO A 71 0.93 1.97 19.41
C PRO A 71 2.00 2.73 18.59
N GLN A 72 2.90 2.01 17.91
CA GLN A 72 3.89 2.55 16.97
C GLN A 72 3.35 2.80 15.54
N ALA A 73 2.17 2.31 15.18
CA ALA A 73 1.65 2.24 13.82
C ALA A 73 1.52 3.62 13.13
N GLU A 74 1.07 4.65 13.85
CA GLU A 74 1.01 6.00 13.29
C GLU A 74 2.40 6.57 13.00
N GLN A 75 3.37 6.29 13.87
CA GLN A 75 4.75 6.74 13.69
C GLN A 75 5.43 5.93 12.56
N ASP A 76 5.20 4.61 12.50
CA ASP A 76 5.69 3.74 11.43
C ASP A 76 5.10 4.10 10.08
N MET A 77 3.83 4.52 10.04
CA MET A 77 3.20 5.05 8.84
C MET A 77 3.79 6.42 8.49
N ARG A 78 4.06 7.31 9.47
CA ARG A 78 4.78 8.58 9.25
C ARG A 78 6.22 8.39 8.76
N ASP A 79 6.90 7.33 9.19
CA ASP A 79 8.24 6.98 8.74
C ASP A 79 8.20 6.31 7.36
N THR A 80 7.15 5.53 7.08
CA THR A 80 6.82 5.04 5.74
C THR A 80 6.53 6.20 4.79
N MET A 81 5.77 7.20 5.24
CA MET A 81 5.51 8.45 4.54
C MET A 81 6.80 9.21 4.29
N ARG A 82 7.70 9.30 5.27
CA ARG A 82 9.02 9.92 5.12
C ARG A 82 9.87 9.19 4.08
N ILE A 83 9.86 7.85 4.06
CA ILE A 83 10.64 7.08 3.08
C ILE A 83 10.03 7.13 1.67
N LEU A 84 8.69 7.14 1.57
CA LEU A 84 7.98 7.22 0.30
C LEU A 84 7.89 8.64 -0.28
N HIS A 85 8.06 9.69 0.53
CA HIS A 85 8.01 11.09 0.07
C HIS A 85 9.36 11.82 0.14
N ASP A 86 10.17 11.63 1.19
CA ASP A 86 11.50 12.25 1.35
C ASP A 86 12.64 11.35 0.82
N GLY A 87 12.37 10.05 0.60
CA GLY A 87 13.19 9.20 -0.28
C GLY A 87 12.83 9.43 -1.74
N ASN A 88 13.76 9.19 -2.68
CA ASN A 88 13.73 9.54 -4.12
C ASN A 88 12.42 9.31 -4.93
N LEU A 89 11.40 8.64 -4.39
CA LEU A 89 10.13 8.37 -5.04
C LEU A 89 9.18 9.57 -4.82
N ARG A 90 9.19 10.56 -5.71
CA ARG A 90 8.34 11.77 -5.63
C ARG A 90 6.85 11.49 -5.92
N LEU A 91 6.24 10.57 -5.17
CA LEU A 91 4.87 10.12 -5.41
C LEU A 91 3.85 11.19 -4.96
N THR A 92 2.88 11.44 -5.83
CA THR A 92 1.74 12.35 -5.61
C THR A 92 0.50 11.56 -5.16
N PRO A 93 -0.56 12.24 -4.66
CA PRO A 93 -1.84 11.59 -4.31
C PRO A 93 -2.44 10.70 -5.40
N GLU A 94 -2.22 11.03 -6.68
CA GLU A 94 -2.68 10.25 -7.82
C GLU A 94 -1.98 8.88 -7.88
N HIS A 95 -0.69 8.84 -7.58
CA HIS A 95 0.08 7.60 -7.57
C HIS A 95 -0.37 6.63 -6.47
N TYR A 96 -0.92 7.15 -5.36
CA TYR A 96 -1.54 6.32 -4.32
C TYR A 96 -2.83 5.65 -4.80
N ALA A 97 -3.59 6.30 -5.68
CA ALA A 97 -4.75 5.66 -6.30
C ALA A 97 -4.32 4.53 -7.25
N PHE A 98 -3.28 4.75 -8.06
CA PHE A 98 -2.73 3.70 -8.93
C PHE A 98 -2.20 2.50 -8.12
N TRP A 99 -1.49 2.75 -7.03
CA TRP A 99 -1.00 1.72 -6.12
C TRP A 99 -2.17 0.93 -5.51
N ALA A 100 -3.21 1.62 -5.04
CA ALA A 100 -4.40 1.01 -4.47
C ALA A 100 -5.11 0.09 -5.47
N THR A 101 -5.35 0.58 -6.69
CA THR A 101 -5.99 -0.19 -7.75
C THR A 101 -5.15 -1.42 -8.13
N ALA A 102 -3.84 -1.25 -8.34
CA ALA A 102 -2.96 -2.37 -8.67
C ALA A 102 -2.90 -3.42 -7.56
N LEU A 103 -2.92 -3.00 -6.29
CA LEU A 103 -2.92 -3.93 -5.16
C LEU A 103 -4.23 -4.73 -5.12
N MET A 104 -5.39 -4.06 -5.24
CA MET A 104 -6.69 -4.72 -5.24
C MET A 104 -6.82 -5.72 -6.39
N GLU A 105 -6.46 -5.34 -7.61
CA GLU A 105 -6.48 -6.24 -8.77
C GLU A 105 -5.61 -7.48 -8.54
N THR A 106 -4.44 -7.29 -7.92
CA THR A 106 -3.53 -8.40 -7.64
C THR A 106 -4.08 -9.32 -6.57
N ILE A 107 -4.62 -8.77 -5.47
CA ILE A 107 -5.22 -9.57 -4.38
C ILE A 107 -6.37 -10.41 -4.93
N CYS A 108 -7.30 -9.80 -5.68
CA CYS A 108 -8.45 -10.53 -6.24
C CYS A 108 -8.07 -11.60 -7.26
N THR A 109 -6.85 -11.52 -7.83
CA THR A 109 -6.35 -12.53 -8.77
C THR A 109 -5.57 -13.65 -8.08
N ILE A 110 -4.81 -13.34 -7.01
CA ILE A 110 -3.95 -14.32 -6.32
C ILE A 110 -4.67 -15.03 -5.17
N ASP A 111 -5.44 -14.30 -4.36
CA ASP A 111 -6.13 -14.89 -3.23
C ASP A 111 -7.36 -15.67 -3.75
N GLU A 112 -7.22 -16.99 -3.82
CA GLU A 112 -8.30 -17.91 -4.21
C GLU A 112 -9.56 -17.80 -3.33
N ALA A 113 -9.42 -17.25 -2.12
CA ALA A 113 -10.52 -17.01 -1.18
C ALA A 113 -11.00 -15.55 -1.20
N CYS A 114 -10.57 -14.74 -2.18
CA CYS A 114 -11.04 -13.37 -2.34
C CYS A 114 -12.51 -13.34 -2.77
N ASN A 115 -13.39 -13.24 -1.79
CA ASN A 115 -14.81 -12.98 -1.98
C ASN A 115 -15.12 -11.49 -1.74
N ASP A 116 -16.38 -11.10 -1.93
CA ASP A 116 -16.84 -9.71 -1.73
C ASP A 116 -16.49 -9.17 -0.34
N GLU A 117 -16.49 -10.02 0.68
CA GLU A 117 -16.18 -9.62 2.04
C GLU A 117 -14.68 -9.30 2.23
N VAL A 118 -13.81 -10.15 1.69
CA VAL A 118 -12.36 -9.92 1.67
C VAL A 118 -12.04 -8.68 0.84
N ALA A 119 -12.68 -8.50 -0.31
CA ALA A 119 -12.49 -7.34 -1.17
C ALA A 119 -12.89 -6.04 -0.44
N VAL A 120 -14.07 -5.99 0.18
CA VAL A 120 -14.52 -4.82 0.96
C VAL A 120 -13.59 -4.53 2.14
N ALA A 121 -13.09 -5.56 2.84
CA ALA A 121 -12.15 -5.37 3.94
C ALA A 121 -10.83 -4.76 3.47
N TRP A 122 -10.31 -5.19 2.33
CA TRP A 122 -9.12 -4.59 1.71
C TRP A 122 -9.36 -3.18 1.19
N GLU A 123 -10.49 -2.91 0.55
CA GLU A 123 -10.85 -1.56 0.07
C GLU A 123 -10.90 -0.56 1.23
N GLN A 124 -11.56 -0.92 2.33
CA GLN A 124 -11.64 -0.07 3.51
C GLN A 124 -10.26 0.18 4.12
N THR A 125 -9.43 -0.86 4.21
CA THR A 125 -8.05 -0.79 4.71
C THR A 125 -7.17 0.13 3.87
N ILE A 126 -7.19 -0.05 2.55
CA ILE A 126 -6.43 0.75 1.60
C ILE A 126 -6.94 2.20 1.60
N SER A 127 -8.25 2.40 1.63
CA SER A 127 -8.86 3.74 1.69
C SER A 127 -8.43 4.48 2.97
N TYR A 128 -8.46 3.81 4.11
CA TYR A 128 -8.00 4.37 5.37
C TYR A 128 -6.50 4.73 5.33
N GLY A 129 -5.65 3.79 4.90
CA GLY A 129 -4.21 4.02 4.78
C GLY A 129 -3.85 5.16 3.83
N THR A 130 -4.39 5.15 2.61
CA THR A 130 -4.12 6.20 1.60
C THR A 130 -4.75 7.54 1.95
N GLY A 131 -5.87 7.56 2.68
CA GLY A 131 -6.49 8.79 3.18
C GLY A 131 -5.57 9.59 4.11
N VAL A 132 -4.83 8.89 4.98
CA VAL A 132 -3.83 9.52 5.85
C VAL A 132 -2.69 10.14 5.04
N LEU A 133 -2.20 9.45 4.00
CA LEU A 133 -1.16 9.96 3.09
C LEU A 133 -1.59 11.24 2.37
N LYS A 134 -2.83 11.26 1.85
CA LYS A 134 -3.38 12.42 1.15
C LYS A 134 -3.51 13.64 2.06
N LYS A 135 -3.93 13.42 3.31
CA LYS A 135 -4.06 14.50 4.30
C LYS A 135 -2.70 15.10 4.65
N ASP A 136 -1.68 14.27 4.91
CA ASP A 136 -0.32 14.77 5.21
C ASP A 136 0.27 15.58 4.04
N HIS A 137 0.15 15.07 2.82
CA HIS A 137 0.61 15.77 1.62
C HIS A 137 -0.06 17.15 1.46
N SER A 138 -1.36 17.26 1.75
CA SER A 138 -2.06 18.55 1.70
C SER A 138 -1.56 19.55 2.75
N LEU A 139 -1.26 19.09 3.96
CA LEU A 139 -0.75 19.93 5.06
C LEU A 139 0.67 20.42 4.78
N ARG A 140 1.56 19.56 4.25
CA ARG A 140 2.91 19.96 3.86
C ARG A 140 2.90 21.00 2.74
N ASN A 141 2.10 20.80 1.69
CA ASN A 141 2.01 21.78 0.60
C ASN A 141 1.49 23.14 1.06
N ALA A 142 0.58 23.18 2.03
CA ALA A 142 0.11 24.43 2.62
C ALA A 142 1.19 25.15 3.45
N ALA A 143 2.08 24.41 4.11
CA ALA A 143 3.17 24.96 4.93
C ALA A 143 4.34 25.55 4.13
N TYR A 144 4.53 25.16 2.86
CA TYR A 144 5.58 25.68 1.97
C TYR A 144 5.12 26.82 1.03
N GLN A 145 3.89 27.30 1.17
CA GLN A 145 3.36 28.46 0.42
C GLN A 145 3.33 29.77 1.24
N ILE A 146 4.12 29.84 2.32
CA ILE A 146 4.29 31.06 3.15
C ILE A 146 5.74 31.52 3.07
#